data_AF-A0A2S7UV87-F1
#
_entry.id   AF-A0A2S7UV87-F1
#
_cell.length_a   1.000
_cell.length_b   1.000
_cell.length_c   1.000
_cell.angle_alpha   90.00
_cell.angle_beta   90.00
_cell.angle_gamma   90.00
#
_symmetry.space_group_name_H-M   'P 1'
#
loop_
_entity.id
_entity.type
_entity.pdbx_description
1 polymer ?
#
loop_
_entity_poly.entity_id
_entity_poly.type
_entity_poly.pdbx_seq_one_letter_code
_entity_poly.pdbx_strand_id
1 'polypeptide(L)'
;MEWFKSIYDFIERKFFFTLSRKIIGNIGFLFLFQIANLYLFSNWLSSPDIDEDTMKMVSTILFIVSALSFIFTIFYMHHLIVKPVQALLSTLNNINHTKGDLSTRLPKFSHDEFTELSTAYNTFANNLTGLIKQVYLDAQSATKANQTVTSLVNESYQQADQQKTMSDNITDAVTQVSQSIFGIVSASEQVTSTNEKNQGHVQNANQILSSSQQQIEKITQLLSHFSSTVKGLQDNADNVRNILKVVEGFADQTNLLALNAAIEAARAGEAGRGFAIVADEVRSLSAKVSDATQQISNFLNQMETLVSETHTESTTLITESSNMEQSIKDTSSIFELMIRDFEENVTAFGVIMESVTSLEVQQNNTADFAAGITSLSNDIQQRLQSTTEQASKAQSMASSTQKGLGQFVE
;
A
#
# COMPACT_ATOMS: atom_id res chain seq x y z
N MET A 1 -41.51 -1.38 86.44
CA MET A 1 -42.16 -2.02 85.26
C MET A 1 -41.23 -2.94 84.48
N GLU A 2 -39.91 -2.69 84.40
CA GLU A 2 -38.98 -3.55 83.65
C GLU A 2 -38.88 -5.00 84.15
N TRP A 3 -38.89 -5.21 85.46
CA TRP A 3 -38.86 -6.56 86.06
C TRP A 3 -40.05 -7.44 85.60
N PHE A 4 -41.26 -6.85 85.53
CA PHE A 4 -42.45 -7.57 85.07
C PHE A 4 -42.36 -7.92 83.57
N LYS A 5 -41.83 -7.00 82.76
CA LYS A 5 -41.62 -7.23 81.33
C LYS A 5 -40.55 -8.30 81.07
N SER A 6 -39.49 -8.34 81.88
CA SER A 6 -38.44 -9.36 81.80
C SER A 6 -38.94 -10.74 82.22
N ILE A 7 -39.76 -10.83 83.27
CA ILE A 7 -40.41 -12.08 83.67
C ILE A 7 -41.41 -12.55 82.61
N TYR A 8 -42.22 -11.64 82.08
CA TYR A 8 -43.15 -11.94 81.00
C TYR A 8 -42.40 -12.46 79.77
N ASP A 9 -41.32 -11.79 79.34
CA ASP A 9 -40.47 -12.22 78.21
C ASP A 9 -39.80 -13.59 78.48
N PHE A 10 -39.34 -13.83 79.71
CA PHE A 10 -38.79 -15.13 80.11
C PHE A 10 -39.82 -16.25 80.04
N ILE A 11 -41.02 -16.02 80.59
CA ILE A 11 -42.13 -16.98 80.58
C ILE A 11 -42.60 -17.22 79.15
N GLU A 12 -42.72 -16.15 78.35
CA GLU A 12 -43.13 -16.20 76.95
C GLU A 12 -42.14 -17.04 76.14
N ARG A 13 -40.84 -16.77 76.23
CA ARG A 13 -39.82 -17.54 75.50
C ARG A 13 -39.68 -18.98 75.96
N LYS A 14 -39.88 -19.28 77.25
CA LYS A 14 -39.67 -20.64 77.78
C LYS A 14 -40.90 -21.53 77.67
N PHE A 15 -42.09 -20.98 77.93
CA PHE A 15 -43.33 -21.77 78.03
C PHE A 15 -44.31 -21.48 76.89
N PHE A 16 -44.35 -20.24 76.38
CA PHE A 16 -45.35 -19.77 75.42
C PHE A 16 -44.74 -19.24 74.11
N PHE A 17 -43.72 -19.93 73.59
CA PHE A 17 -42.98 -19.52 72.38
C PHE A 17 -43.71 -19.80 71.06
N THR A 18 -44.96 -20.29 71.12
CA THR A 18 -45.82 -20.44 69.95
C THR A 18 -47.19 -19.86 70.23
N LEU A 19 -47.85 -19.37 69.19
CA LEU A 19 -49.21 -18.88 69.20
C LEU A 19 -50.16 -19.98 69.66
N SER A 20 -49.96 -21.22 69.20
CA SER A 20 -50.73 -22.37 69.67
C SER A 20 -50.58 -22.58 71.17
N ARG A 21 -49.36 -22.49 71.73
CA ARG A 21 -49.14 -22.62 73.18
C ARG A 21 -49.78 -21.48 73.95
N LYS A 22 -49.76 -20.25 73.43
CA LYS A 22 -50.43 -19.10 74.03
C LYS A 22 -51.95 -19.25 74.02
N ILE A 23 -52.50 -19.74 72.91
CA ILE A 23 -53.94 -20.00 72.77
C ILE A 23 -54.37 -21.10 73.73
N ILE A 24 -53.66 -22.25 73.71
CA ILE A 24 -53.91 -23.38 74.61
C ILE A 24 -53.72 -22.97 76.07
N GLY A 25 -52.70 -22.16 76.38
CA GLY A 25 -52.45 -21.63 77.71
C GLY A 25 -53.58 -20.75 78.24
N ASN A 26 -54.08 -19.84 77.40
CA ASN A 26 -55.18 -18.95 77.77
C ASN A 26 -56.51 -19.73 77.91
N ILE A 27 -56.85 -20.56 76.92
CA ILE A 27 -58.06 -21.39 76.97
C ILE A 27 -57.98 -22.38 78.14
N GLY A 28 -56.82 -23.00 78.37
CA GLY A 28 -56.57 -23.88 79.49
C GLY A 28 -56.68 -23.17 80.84
N PHE A 29 -56.17 -21.94 80.96
CA PHE A 29 -56.37 -21.11 82.15
C PHE A 29 -57.86 -20.83 82.39
N LEU A 30 -58.61 -20.47 81.36
CA LEU A 30 -60.06 -20.27 81.45
C LEU A 30 -60.76 -21.57 81.91
N PHE A 31 -60.47 -22.72 81.30
CA PHE A 31 -61.07 -24.00 81.70
C PHE A 31 -60.72 -24.38 83.14
N LEU A 32 -59.45 -24.29 83.54
CA LEU A 32 -59.01 -24.57 84.91
C LEU A 32 -59.69 -23.61 85.91
N PHE A 33 -59.82 -22.34 85.55
CA PHE A 33 -60.51 -21.35 86.37
C PHE A 33 -62.01 -21.67 86.53
N GLN A 34 -62.68 -22.11 85.46
CA GLN A 34 -64.09 -22.52 85.52
C GLN A 34 -64.28 -23.82 86.31
N ILE A 35 -63.37 -24.79 86.15
CA ILE A 35 -63.38 -26.03 86.96
C ILE A 35 -63.17 -25.70 88.44
N ALA A 36 -62.24 -24.80 88.77
CA ALA A 36 -62.02 -24.35 90.14
C ALA A 36 -63.24 -23.61 90.70
N ASN A 37 -63.89 -22.76 89.91
CA ASN A 37 -65.12 -22.05 90.28
C ASN A 37 -66.27 -23.05 90.53
N LEU A 38 -66.45 -24.03 89.66
CA LEU A 38 -67.44 -25.10 89.81
C LEU A 38 -67.17 -26.00 91.02
N TYR A 39 -65.90 -26.32 91.28
CA TYR A 39 -65.48 -27.07 92.47
C TYR A 39 -65.77 -26.28 93.76
N LEU A 40 -65.44 -24.99 93.78
CA LEU A 40 -65.76 -24.09 94.90
C LEU A 40 -67.27 -24.00 95.12
N PHE A 41 -68.06 -23.91 94.04
CA PHE A 41 -69.52 -23.94 94.10
C PHE A 41 -70.06 -25.25 94.67
N SER A 42 -69.55 -26.40 94.20
CA SER A 42 -69.97 -27.73 94.65
C SER A 42 -69.63 -27.98 96.13
N ASN A 43 -68.43 -27.59 96.57
CA ASN A 43 -68.03 -27.70 97.97
C ASN A 43 -68.89 -26.79 98.85
N TRP A 44 -69.20 -25.59 98.37
CA TRP A 44 -70.03 -24.64 99.09
C TRP A 44 -71.47 -25.14 99.24
N LEU A 45 -72.09 -25.69 98.18
CA LEU A 45 -73.45 -26.25 98.17
C LEU A 45 -73.66 -27.41 99.16
N SER A 46 -72.57 -28.08 99.57
CA SER A 46 -72.59 -29.24 100.48
C SER A 46 -72.55 -28.84 101.96
N SER A 47 -72.58 -27.55 102.28
CA SER A 47 -72.51 -27.04 103.67
C SER A 47 -73.90 -27.09 104.35
N PRO A 48 -74.01 -27.52 105.63
CA PRO A 48 -75.29 -27.89 106.25
C PRO A 48 -76.21 -26.73 106.73
N ASP A 49 -75.80 -25.47 106.65
CA ASP A 49 -76.61 -24.30 107.04
C ASP A 49 -76.50 -23.18 106.00
N ILE A 50 -77.25 -23.28 104.90
CA ILE A 50 -77.23 -22.27 103.84
C ILE A 50 -78.55 -21.51 103.82
N ASP A 51 -78.47 -20.23 104.15
CA ASP A 51 -79.57 -19.26 104.00
C ASP A 51 -79.84 -18.95 102.51
N GLU A 52 -81.12 -18.79 102.13
CA GLU A 52 -81.54 -18.62 100.74
C GLU A 52 -80.97 -17.33 100.12
N ASP A 53 -80.84 -16.27 100.91
CA ASP A 53 -80.25 -15.00 100.48
C ASP A 53 -78.73 -15.11 100.28
N THR A 54 -78.05 -15.88 101.13
CA THR A 54 -76.61 -16.15 100.99
C THR A 54 -76.32 -17.01 99.76
N MET A 55 -77.23 -17.95 99.41
CA MET A 55 -77.16 -18.75 98.19
C MET A 55 -77.31 -17.94 96.91
N LYS A 56 -78.25 -17.00 96.88
CA LYS A 56 -78.39 -16.06 95.76
C LYS A 56 -77.16 -15.16 95.63
N MET A 57 -76.58 -14.69 96.74
CA MET A 57 -75.38 -13.84 96.71
C MET A 57 -74.13 -14.56 96.18
N VAL A 58 -73.81 -15.76 96.70
CA VAL A 58 -72.61 -16.51 96.29
C VAL A 58 -72.70 -16.99 94.84
N SER A 59 -73.86 -17.52 94.42
CA SER A 59 -74.09 -17.92 93.03
C SER A 59 -73.99 -16.73 92.06
N THR A 60 -74.47 -15.55 92.45
CA THR A 60 -74.34 -14.30 91.67
C THR A 60 -72.88 -13.87 91.56
N ILE A 61 -72.10 -13.92 92.66
CA ILE A 61 -70.66 -13.59 92.65
C ILE A 61 -69.89 -14.54 91.72
N LEU A 62 -70.13 -15.84 91.82
CA LEU A 62 -69.44 -16.85 91.00
C LEU A 62 -69.81 -16.71 89.51
N PHE A 63 -71.06 -16.35 89.20
CA PHE A 63 -71.49 -16.03 87.84
C PHE A 63 -70.78 -14.76 87.32
N ILE A 64 -70.70 -13.70 88.11
CA ILE A 64 -69.99 -12.46 87.73
C ILE A 64 -68.50 -12.74 87.50
N VAL A 65 -67.85 -13.50 88.39
CA VAL A 65 -66.43 -13.86 88.27
C VAL A 65 -66.18 -14.75 87.04
N SER A 66 -67.11 -15.68 86.76
CA SER A 66 -67.07 -16.50 85.54
C SER A 66 -67.22 -15.66 84.28
N ALA A 67 -68.18 -14.72 84.25
CA ALA A 67 -68.39 -13.80 83.14
C ALA A 67 -67.18 -12.88 82.92
N LEU A 68 -66.59 -12.34 83.98
CA LEU A 68 -65.38 -11.52 83.92
C LEU A 68 -64.18 -12.29 83.36
N SER A 69 -64.01 -13.55 83.74
CA SER A 69 -62.95 -14.41 83.20
C SER A 69 -63.13 -14.67 81.69
N PHE A 70 -64.37 -14.81 81.23
CA PHE A 70 -64.68 -14.95 79.81
C PHE A 70 -64.40 -13.65 79.03
N ILE A 71 -64.82 -12.50 79.57
CA ILE A 71 -64.53 -11.18 79.00
C ILE A 71 -63.02 -10.94 78.93
N PHE A 72 -62.28 -11.28 79.98
CA PHE A 72 -60.82 -11.19 80.01
C PHE A 72 -60.18 -12.05 78.92
N THR A 73 -60.62 -13.30 78.76
CA THR A 73 -60.12 -14.20 77.72
C THR A 73 -60.35 -13.65 76.31
N ILE A 74 -61.54 -13.10 76.04
CA ILE A 74 -61.86 -12.46 74.76
C ILE A 74 -60.95 -11.25 74.51
N PHE A 75 -60.82 -10.36 75.51
CA PHE A 75 -59.96 -9.18 75.41
C PHE A 75 -58.49 -9.56 75.18
N TYR A 76 -58.00 -10.58 75.89
CA TYR A 76 -56.65 -11.08 75.75
C TYR A 76 -56.41 -11.72 74.37
N MET A 77 -57.34 -12.55 73.87
CA MET A 77 -57.25 -13.11 72.50
C MET A 77 -57.27 -12.02 71.43
N HIS A 78 -58.09 -10.98 71.60
CA HIS A 78 -58.09 -9.83 70.71
C HIS A 78 -56.72 -9.12 70.72
N HIS A 79 -56.12 -8.92 71.90
CA HIS A 79 -54.78 -8.35 72.00
C HIS A 79 -53.68 -9.24 71.41
N LEU A 80 -53.80 -10.57 71.57
CA LEU A 80 -52.78 -11.55 71.21
C LEU A 80 -52.78 -11.91 69.72
N ILE A 81 -53.95 -11.90 69.06
CA ILE A 81 -54.10 -12.29 67.65
C ILE A 81 -54.49 -11.09 66.78
N VAL A 82 -55.59 -10.41 67.12
CA VAL A 82 -56.21 -9.42 66.22
C VAL A 82 -55.32 -8.19 66.06
N LYS A 83 -54.72 -7.67 67.14
CA LYS A 83 -53.84 -6.51 67.07
C LYS A 83 -52.58 -6.76 66.22
N PRO A 84 -51.79 -7.84 66.43
CA PRO A 84 -50.66 -8.15 65.56
C PRO A 84 -51.05 -8.32 64.10
N VAL A 85 -52.16 -9.02 63.81
CA VAL A 85 -52.65 -9.21 62.43
C VAL A 85 -53.01 -7.87 61.79
N GLN A 86 -53.77 -7.01 62.48
CA GLN A 86 -54.13 -5.68 61.99
C GLN A 86 -52.89 -4.82 61.73
N ALA A 87 -51.89 -4.90 62.60
CA ALA A 87 -50.67 -4.11 62.45
C ALA A 87 -49.80 -4.61 61.28
N LEU A 88 -49.65 -5.93 61.10
CA LEU A 88 -48.99 -6.50 59.92
C LEU A 88 -49.74 -6.12 58.63
N LEU A 89 -51.07 -6.26 58.62
CA LEU A 89 -51.90 -5.89 57.48
C LEU A 89 -51.81 -4.40 57.16
N SER A 90 -51.82 -3.53 58.17
CA SER A 90 -51.66 -2.09 57.99
C SER A 90 -50.29 -1.74 57.41
N THR A 91 -49.24 -2.46 57.81
CA THR A 91 -47.89 -2.25 57.29
C THR A 91 -47.79 -2.71 55.84
N LEU A 92 -48.36 -3.88 55.50
CA LEU A 92 -48.41 -4.37 54.11
C LEU A 92 -49.26 -3.48 53.21
N ASN A 93 -50.41 -2.99 53.70
CA ASN A 93 -51.24 -2.04 52.97
C ASN A 93 -50.48 -0.72 52.76
N ASN A 94 -49.75 -0.24 53.76
CA ASN A 94 -48.90 0.94 53.62
C ASN A 94 -47.86 0.74 52.51
N ILE A 95 -47.16 -0.40 52.50
CA ILE A 95 -46.19 -0.78 51.46
C ILE A 95 -46.85 -0.80 50.08
N ASN A 96 -48.04 -1.38 49.95
CA ASN A 96 -48.77 -1.40 48.67
C ASN A 96 -49.18 0.01 48.22
N HIS A 97 -49.60 0.89 49.13
CA HIS A 97 -49.96 2.26 48.83
C HIS A 97 -48.75 3.14 48.47
N THR A 98 -47.57 2.85 49.03
CA THR A 98 -46.30 3.49 48.67
C THR A 98 -45.62 2.83 47.47
N LYS A 99 -46.40 2.26 46.53
CA LYS A 99 -45.93 1.62 45.29
C LYS A 99 -44.91 0.49 45.49
N GLY A 100 -44.96 -0.18 46.64
CA GLY A 100 -44.02 -1.25 46.98
C GLY A 100 -42.71 -0.72 47.54
N ASP A 101 -42.74 0.35 48.33
CA ASP A 101 -41.57 0.81 49.08
C ASP A 101 -41.07 -0.27 50.04
N LEU A 102 -39.99 -0.94 49.63
CA LEU A 102 -39.33 -2.01 50.36
C LEU A 102 -38.40 -1.50 51.46
N SER A 103 -38.43 -0.21 51.82
CA SER A 103 -37.72 0.30 53.01
C SER A 103 -38.50 0.02 54.30
N THR A 104 -39.83 -0.08 54.21
CA THR A 104 -40.70 -0.37 55.36
C THR A 104 -40.54 -1.84 55.80
N ARG A 105 -40.45 -2.08 57.11
CA ARG A 105 -40.24 -3.43 57.69
C ARG A 105 -41.44 -3.85 58.52
N LEU A 106 -41.77 -5.14 58.51
CA LEU A 106 -42.81 -5.67 59.39
C LEU A 106 -42.35 -5.60 60.86
N PRO A 107 -43.17 -5.03 61.75
CA PRO A 107 -42.88 -4.93 63.18
C PRO A 107 -42.84 -6.29 63.89
N LYS A 108 -41.98 -6.42 64.89
CA LYS A 108 -41.87 -7.63 65.73
C LYS A 108 -42.69 -7.45 67.00
N PHE A 109 -43.75 -8.23 67.18
CA PHE A 109 -44.69 -8.08 68.30
C PHE A 109 -44.42 -9.03 69.48
N SER A 110 -43.76 -10.16 69.24
CA SER A 110 -43.82 -11.35 70.12
C SER A 110 -42.63 -12.31 69.91
N HIS A 111 -42.62 -13.48 70.54
CA HIS A 111 -41.67 -14.59 70.29
C HIS A 111 -42.35 -15.82 69.69
N ASP A 112 -43.39 -15.60 68.90
CA ASP A 112 -44.18 -16.63 68.22
C ASP A 112 -44.09 -16.51 66.68
N GLU A 113 -44.95 -17.25 65.98
CA GLU A 113 -45.03 -17.34 64.52
C GLU A 113 -45.18 -15.97 63.84
N PHE A 114 -45.73 -14.94 64.52
CA PHE A 114 -45.81 -13.59 63.94
C PHE A 114 -44.43 -12.94 63.80
N THR A 115 -43.51 -13.20 64.72
CA THR A 115 -42.13 -12.69 64.63
C THR A 115 -41.30 -13.47 63.63
N GLU A 116 -41.54 -14.78 63.51
CA GLU A 116 -40.94 -15.59 62.44
C GLU A 116 -41.39 -15.09 61.06
N LEU A 117 -42.70 -14.87 60.86
CA LEU A 117 -43.27 -14.30 59.64
C LEU A 117 -42.69 -12.92 59.32
N SER A 118 -42.64 -12.03 60.31
CA SER A 118 -42.07 -10.68 60.15
C SER A 118 -40.59 -10.73 59.77
N THR A 119 -39.83 -11.64 60.37
CA THR A 119 -38.41 -11.83 60.07
C THR A 119 -38.20 -12.41 58.67
N ALA A 120 -38.97 -13.42 58.28
CA ALA A 120 -38.92 -14.00 56.93
C ALA A 120 -39.26 -12.97 55.84
N TYR A 121 -40.32 -12.18 56.05
CA TYR A 121 -40.67 -11.08 55.13
C TYR A 121 -39.57 -10.02 55.06
N ASN A 122 -39.02 -9.59 56.19
CA ASN A 122 -37.97 -8.57 56.21
C ASN A 122 -36.69 -9.05 55.50
N THR A 123 -36.34 -10.34 55.62
CA THR A 123 -35.24 -10.95 54.86
C THR A 123 -35.55 -10.98 53.36
N PHE A 124 -36.77 -11.38 52.98
CA PHE A 124 -37.21 -11.33 51.57
C PHE A 124 -37.14 -9.90 50.99
N ALA A 125 -37.65 -8.90 51.73
CA ALA A 125 -37.61 -7.49 51.32
C ALA A 125 -36.17 -6.98 51.17
N ASN A 126 -35.26 -7.35 52.08
CA ASN A 126 -33.84 -7.02 51.95
C ASN A 126 -33.21 -7.62 50.69
N ASN A 127 -33.45 -8.91 50.42
CA ASN A 127 -32.91 -9.57 49.23
C ASN A 127 -33.48 -8.95 47.95
N LEU A 128 -34.79 -8.65 47.91
CA LEU A 128 -35.43 -8.00 46.78
C LEU A 128 -34.90 -6.57 46.55
N THR A 129 -34.68 -5.80 47.62
CA THR A 129 -34.05 -4.47 47.53
C THR A 129 -32.63 -4.56 46.97
N GLY A 130 -31.84 -5.56 47.42
CA GLY A 130 -30.51 -5.83 46.88
C GLY A 130 -30.52 -6.15 45.38
N LEU A 131 -31.45 -6.99 44.93
CA LEU A 131 -31.63 -7.31 43.51
C LEU A 131 -32.03 -6.08 42.69
N ILE A 132 -32.99 -5.28 43.16
CA ILE A 132 -33.42 -4.05 42.47
C ILE A 132 -32.27 -3.06 42.36
N LYS A 133 -31.47 -2.88 43.43
CA LYS A 133 -30.27 -2.04 43.41
C LYS A 133 -29.24 -2.53 42.40
N GLN A 134 -29.01 -3.84 42.30
CA GLN A 134 -28.09 -4.39 41.31
C GLN A 134 -28.58 -4.10 39.89
N VAL A 135 -29.86 -4.35 39.59
CA VAL A 135 -30.44 -4.08 38.27
C VAL A 135 -30.38 -2.58 37.92
N TYR A 136 -30.55 -1.69 38.90
CA TYR A 136 -30.38 -0.25 38.71
C TYR A 136 -28.93 0.12 38.33
N LEU A 137 -27.93 -0.45 39.02
CA LEU A 137 -26.51 -0.23 38.72
C LEU A 137 -26.11 -0.82 37.35
N ASP A 138 -26.66 -1.99 37.01
CA ASP A 138 -26.45 -2.61 35.69
C ASP A 138 -27.06 -1.76 34.58
N ALA A 139 -28.25 -1.18 34.79
CA ALA A 139 -28.88 -0.25 33.85
C ALA A 139 -28.05 1.04 33.68
N GLN A 140 -27.54 1.61 34.77
CA GLN A 140 -26.64 2.77 34.69
C GLN A 140 -25.35 2.44 33.92
N SER A 141 -24.75 1.28 34.17
CA SER A 141 -23.56 0.80 33.47
C SER A 141 -23.83 0.59 31.98
N ALA A 142 -25.00 0.02 31.63
CA ALA A 142 -25.44 -0.15 30.26
C ALA A 142 -25.63 1.20 29.55
N THR A 143 -26.15 2.22 30.24
CA THR A 143 -26.23 3.58 29.69
C THR A 143 -24.85 4.15 29.38
N LYS A 144 -23.90 4.05 30.32
CA LYS A 144 -22.53 4.54 30.09
C LYS A 144 -21.84 3.81 28.95
N ALA A 145 -22.01 2.49 28.85
CA ALA A 145 -21.47 1.69 27.76
C ALA A 145 -22.03 2.12 26.40
N ASN A 146 -23.34 2.39 26.31
CA ASN A 146 -23.97 2.86 25.07
C ASN A 146 -23.43 4.23 24.63
N GLN A 147 -23.16 5.15 25.57
CA GLN A 147 -22.53 6.44 25.23
C GLN A 147 -21.14 6.25 24.59
N THR A 148 -20.33 5.32 25.11
CA THR A 148 -19.05 4.96 24.50
C THR A 148 -19.23 4.37 23.11
N VAL A 149 -20.21 3.48 22.92
CA VAL A 149 -20.54 2.91 21.60
C VAL A 149 -20.90 4.02 20.61
N THR A 150 -21.75 4.97 20.99
CA THR A 150 -22.09 6.11 20.12
C THR A 150 -20.87 6.94 19.73
N SER A 151 -19.94 7.18 20.68
CA SER A 151 -18.69 7.90 20.38
C SER A 151 -17.83 7.14 19.38
N LEU A 152 -17.64 5.83 19.56
CA LEU A 152 -16.87 4.98 18.67
C LEU A 152 -17.48 4.89 17.26
N VAL A 153 -18.81 4.85 17.18
CA VAL A 153 -19.52 4.88 15.90
C VAL A 153 -19.25 6.17 15.14
N ASN A 154 -19.29 7.33 15.81
CA ASN A 154 -18.96 8.61 15.18
C ASN A 154 -17.51 8.67 14.69
N GLU A 155 -16.56 8.14 15.47
CA GLU A 155 -15.16 8.06 15.05
C GLU A 155 -14.99 7.14 13.83
N SER A 156 -15.67 5.98 13.83
CA SER A 156 -15.66 5.06 12.69
C SER A 156 -16.29 5.67 11.44
N TYR A 157 -17.30 6.54 11.58
CA TYR A 157 -17.86 7.30 10.46
C TYR A 157 -16.82 8.23 9.83
N GLN A 158 -16.07 8.97 10.64
CA GLN A 158 -15.00 9.84 10.17
C GLN A 158 -13.88 9.06 9.49
N GLN A 159 -13.49 7.91 10.04
CA GLN A 159 -12.49 7.03 9.45
C GLN A 159 -12.95 6.45 8.10
N ALA A 160 -14.20 6.02 7.99
CA ALA A 160 -14.76 5.53 6.73
C ALA A 160 -14.84 6.63 5.65
N ASP A 161 -15.16 7.86 6.05
CA ASP A 161 -15.16 9.02 5.15
C ASP A 161 -13.74 9.38 4.66
N GLN A 162 -12.76 9.39 5.56
CA GLN A 162 -11.34 9.57 5.22
C GLN A 162 -10.84 8.47 4.29
N GLN A 163 -11.23 7.22 4.54
CA GLN A 163 -10.87 6.08 3.70
C GLN A 163 -11.42 6.24 2.28
N LYS A 164 -12.66 6.74 2.15
CA LYS A 164 -13.25 7.08 0.85
C LYS A 164 -12.49 8.18 0.12
N THR A 165 -12.17 9.29 0.78
CA THR A 165 -11.35 10.36 0.18
C THR A 165 -9.97 9.85 -0.26
N MET A 166 -9.34 8.99 0.54
CA MET A 166 -8.05 8.40 0.18
C MET A 166 -8.19 7.49 -1.05
N SER A 167 -9.30 6.77 -1.17
CA SER A 167 -9.63 5.96 -2.35
C SER A 167 -9.83 6.80 -3.62
N ASP A 168 -10.52 7.94 -3.50
CA ASP A 168 -10.70 8.88 -4.60
C ASP A 168 -9.34 9.43 -5.08
N ASN A 169 -8.45 9.80 -4.15
CA ASN A 169 -7.08 10.23 -4.47
C ASN A 169 -6.26 9.12 -5.16
N ILE A 170 -6.43 7.85 -4.77
CA ILE A 170 -5.80 6.71 -5.46
C ILE A 170 -6.32 6.62 -6.90
N THR A 171 -7.63 6.78 -7.11
CA THR A 171 -8.24 6.73 -8.44
C THR A 171 -7.72 7.84 -9.36
N ASP A 172 -7.55 9.05 -8.82
CA ASP A 172 -6.94 10.17 -9.54
C ASP A 172 -5.48 9.89 -9.91
N ALA A 173 -4.70 9.35 -8.96
CA ALA A 173 -3.32 8.96 -9.20
C ALA A 173 -3.19 7.87 -10.28
N VAL A 174 -4.09 6.87 -10.25
CA VAL A 174 -4.18 5.83 -11.28
C VAL A 174 -4.40 6.47 -12.65
N THR A 175 -5.37 7.39 -12.76
CA THR A 175 -5.65 8.11 -14.01
C THR A 175 -4.43 8.87 -14.53
N GLN A 176 -3.70 9.56 -13.66
CA GLN A 176 -2.49 10.29 -14.03
C GLN A 176 -1.36 9.36 -14.49
N VAL A 177 -1.19 8.21 -13.83
CA VAL A 177 -0.20 7.22 -14.26
C VAL A 177 -0.59 6.60 -15.60
N SER A 178 -1.87 6.31 -15.86
CA SER A 178 -2.33 5.84 -17.17
C SER A 178 -2.01 6.82 -18.30
N GLN A 179 -2.17 8.13 -18.07
CA GLN A 179 -1.76 9.14 -19.04
C GLN A 179 -0.25 9.15 -19.28
N SER A 180 0.54 8.96 -18.22
CA SER A 180 2.00 8.89 -18.32
C SER A 180 2.45 7.64 -19.08
N ILE A 181 1.80 6.50 -18.85
CA ILE A 181 2.01 5.26 -19.60
C ILE A 181 1.76 5.49 -21.10
N PHE A 182 0.65 6.12 -21.47
CA PHE A 182 0.37 6.45 -22.88
C PHE A 182 1.48 7.31 -23.50
N GLY A 183 2.00 8.28 -22.75
CA GLY A 183 3.14 9.09 -23.16
C GLY A 183 4.40 8.26 -23.41
N ILE A 184 4.70 7.28 -22.54
CA ILE A 184 5.85 6.38 -22.68
C ILE A 184 5.69 5.48 -23.91
N VAL A 185 4.50 4.93 -24.16
CA VAL A 185 4.22 4.11 -25.34
C VAL A 185 4.48 4.92 -26.61
N SER A 186 3.85 6.09 -26.73
CA SER A 186 4.00 6.94 -27.91
C SER A 186 5.46 7.37 -28.15
N ALA A 187 6.19 7.72 -27.09
CA ALA A 187 7.60 8.06 -27.19
C ALA A 187 8.45 6.85 -27.63
N SER A 188 8.18 5.66 -27.10
CA SER A 188 8.90 4.43 -27.44
C SER A 188 8.66 4.02 -28.89
N GLU A 189 7.43 4.13 -29.39
CA GLU A 189 7.09 3.91 -30.80
C GLU A 189 7.82 4.91 -31.72
N GLN A 190 7.83 6.20 -31.35
CA GLN A 190 8.51 7.24 -32.12
C GLN A 190 10.02 7.00 -32.18
N VAL A 191 10.65 6.63 -31.06
CA VAL A 191 12.08 6.32 -31.03
C VAL A 191 12.37 5.07 -31.86
N THR A 192 11.56 4.02 -31.74
CA THR A 192 11.71 2.79 -32.54
C THR A 192 11.65 3.09 -34.04
N SER A 193 10.65 3.86 -34.49
CA SER A 193 10.53 4.27 -35.90
C SER A 193 11.71 5.13 -36.38
N THR A 194 12.20 6.03 -35.52
CA THR A 194 13.36 6.87 -35.84
C THR A 194 14.63 6.02 -35.96
N ASN A 195 14.78 5.03 -35.08
CA ASN A 195 15.91 4.12 -35.05
C ASN A 195 15.95 3.21 -36.29
N GLU A 196 14.80 2.68 -36.72
CA GLU A 196 14.66 1.94 -37.98
C GLU A 196 15.06 2.78 -39.21
N LYS A 197 14.61 4.05 -39.26
CA LYS A 197 15.00 4.98 -40.33
C LYS A 197 16.51 5.22 -40.35
N ASN A 198 17.11 5.47 -39.18
CA ASN A 198 18.55 5.67 -39.05
C ASN A 198 19.33 4.41 -39.46
N GLN A 199 18.87 3.23 -39.07
CA GLN A 199 19.45 1.96 -39.52
C GLN A 199 19.43 1.86 -41.06
N GLY A 200 18.30 2.20 -41.70
CA GLY A 200 18.21 2.26 -43.16
C GLY A 200 19.15 3.28 -43.79
N HIS A 201 19.33 4.46 -43.19
CA HIS A 201 20.30 5.46 -43.65
C HIS A 201 21.74 4.97 -43.57
N VAL A 202 22.11 4.28 -42.49
CA VAL A 202 23.46 3.73 -42.31
C VAL A 202 23.73 2.57 -43.26
N GLN A 203 22.74 1.69 -43.49
CA GLN A 203 22.85 0.63 -44.49
C GLN A 203 23.10 1.19 -45.90
N ASN A 204 22.37 2.24 -46.29
CA ASN A 204 22.60 2.93 -47.56
C ASN A 204 24.00 3.58 -47.60
N ALA A 205 24.42 4.24 -46.53
CA ALA A 205 25.76 4.84 -46.44
C ALA A 205 26.87 3.79 -46.58
N ASN A 206 26.71 2.59 -46.01
CA ASN A 206 27.61 1.46 -46.19
C ASN A 206 27.66 0.96 -47.65
N GLN A 207 26.53 0.92 -48.36
CA GLN A 207 26.50 0.58 -49.78
C GLN A 207 27.26 1.60 -50.63
N ILE A 208 27.14 2.89 -50.29
CA ILE A 208 27.89 3.97 -50.95
C ILE A 208 29.40 3.81 -50.67
N LEU A 209 29.80 3.58 -49.42
CA LEU A 209 31.21 3.36 -49.06
C LEU A 209 31.80 2.14 -49.78
N SER A 210 31.07 1.04 -49.87
CA SER A 210 31.51 -0.14 -50.62
C SER A 210 31.73 0.17 -52.10
N SER A 211 30.85 0.98 -52.70
CA SER A 211 31.02 1.45 -54.07
C SER A 211 32.23 2.38 -54.22
N SER A 212 32.46 3.28 -53.26
CA SER A 212 33.63 4.16 -53.23
C SER A 212 34.94 3.37 -53.09
N GLN A 213 34.96 2.31 -52.27
CA GLN A 213 36.10 1.42 -52.14
C GLN A 213 36.48 0.79 -53.48
N GLN A 214 35.49 0.22 -54.19
CA GLN A 214 35.72 -0.35 -55.53
C GLN A 214 36.25 0.68 -56.54
N GLN A 215 35.83 1.94 -56.41
CA GLN A 215 36.28 3.01 -57.29
C GLN A 215 37.73 3.43 -56.97
N ILE A 216 38.11 3.47 -55.69
CA ILE A 216 39.48 3.72 -55.25
C ILE A 216 40.42 2.59 -55.68
N GLU A 217 40.01 1.33 -55.53
CA GLU A 217 40.78 0.18 -56.02
C GLU A 217 41.10 0.29 -57.52
N LYS A 218 40.11 0.71 -58.33
CA LYS A 218 40.30 0.97 -59.77
C LYS A 218 41.26 2.13 -60.03
N ILE A 219 41.18 3.22 -59.25
CA ILE A 219 42.11 4.36 -59.36
C ILE A 219 43.53 3.92 -59.03
N THR A 220 43.73 3.16 -57.95
CA THR A 220 45.04 2.60 -57.57
C THR A 220 45.62 1.73 -58.69
N GLN A 221 44.81 0.88 -59.32
CA GLN A 221 45.23 0.06 -60.46
C GLN A 221 45.63 0.92 -61.67
N LEU A 222 44.83 1.94 -62.01
CA LEU A 222 45.12 2.87 -63.10
C LEU A 222 46.41 3.66 -62.86
N LEU A 223 46.63 4.14 -61.63
CA LEU A 223 47.86 4.85 -61.25
C LEU A 223 49.09 3.94 -61.29
N SER A 224 48.95 2.67 -60.86
CA SER A 224 50.02 1.67 -60.97
C SER A 224 50.41 1.42 -62.44
N HIS A 225 49.42 1.25 -63.32
CA HIS A 225 49.65 1.12 -64.76
C HIS A 225 50.28 2.38 -65.38
N PHE A 226 49.82 3.56 -64.96
CA PHE A 226 50.39 4.84 -65.38
C PHE A 226 51.85 4.98 -64.96
N SER A 227 52.18 4.65 -63.70
CA SER A 227 53.55 4.64 -63.17
C SER A 227 54.47 3.70 -63.97
N SER A 228 53.97 2.51 -64.34
CA SER A 228 54.69 1.56 -65.22
C SER A 228 54.94 2.15 -66.61
N THR A 229 53.95 2.84 -67.18
CA THR A 229 54.07 3.51 -68.49
C THR A 229 55.10 4.64 -68.47
N VAL A 230 55.09 5.46 -67.42
CA VAL A 230 56.08 6.54 -67.21
C VAL A 230 57.48 5.96 -67.07
N LYS A 231 57.64 4.83 -66.36
CA LYS A 231 58.92 4.12 -66.27
C LYS A 231 59.40 3.61 -67.64
N GLY A 232 58.51 3.02 -68.44
CA GLY A 232 58.85 2.61 -69.80
C GLY A 232 59.23 3.79 -70.71
N LEU A 233 58.66 4.98 -70.48
CA LEU A 233 59.04 6.20 -71.19
C LEU A 233 60.45 6.65 -70.82
N GLN A 234 60.82 6.58 -69.54
CA GLN A 234 62.21 6.83 -69.07
C GLN A 234 63.19 5.87 -69.75
N ASP A 235 62.91 4.56 -69.72
CA ASP A 235 63.78 3.55 -70.32
C ASP A 235 63.96 3.77 -71.84
N ASN A 236 62.90 4.18 -72.54
CA ASN A 236 62.97 4.54 -73.96
C ASN A 236 63.79 5.81 -74.20
N ALA A 237 63.65 6.84 -73.38
CA ALA A 237 64.45 8.06 -73.48
C ALA A 237 65.95 7.78 -73.30
N ASP A 238 66.30 6.90 -72.35
CA ASP A 238 67.68 6.44 -72.13
C ASP A 238 68.23 5.65 -73.33
N ASN A 239 67.42 4.80 -73.93
CA ASN A 239 67.78 4.10 -75.17
C ASN A 239 68.05 5.06 -76.32
N VAL A 240 67.20 6.08 -76.52
CA VAL A 240 67.41 7.11 -77.55
C VAL A 240 68.67 7.92 -77.27
N ARG A 241 68.94 8.28 -76.01
CA ARG A 241 70.18 8.97 -75.62
C ARG A 241 71.42 8.17 -75.96
N ASN A 242 71.40 6.85 -75.73
CA ASN A 242 72.51 5.96 -76.11
C ASN A 242 72.72 5.92 -77.62
N ILE A 243 71.65 5.89 -78.41
CA ILE A 243 71.74 5.97 -79.89
C ILE A 243 72.33 7.32 -80.32
N LEU A 244 71.89 8.43 -79.74
CA LEU A 244 72.40 9.76 -80.10
C LEU A 244 73.90 9.92 -79.80
N LYS A 245 74.40 9.35 -78.70
CA LYS A 245 75.86 9.33 -78.44
C LYS A 245 76.64 8.61 -79.53
N VAL A 246 76.09 7.52 -80.09
CA VAL A 246 76.72 6.81 -81.21
C VAL A 246 76.68 7.67 -82.48
N VAL A 247 75.57 8.36 -82.75
CA VAL A 247 75.42 9.25 -83.92
C VAL A 247 76.35 10.47 -83.82
N GLU A 248 76.45 11.08 -82.64
CA GLU A 248 77.41 12.15 -82.36
C GLU A 248 78.84 11.66 -82.60
N GLY A 249 79.18 10.45 -82.13
CA GLY A 249 80.45 9.80 -82.43
C GLY A 249 80.70 9.59 -83.93
N PHE A 250 79.67 9.22 -84.70
CA PHE A 250 79.78 9.13 -86.17
C PHE A 250 79.95 10.50 -86.83
N ALA A 251 79.27 11.53 -86.34
CA ALA A 251 79.41 12.89 -86.84
C ALA A 251 80.82 13.43 -86.60
N ASP A 252 81.38 13.22 -85.40
CA ASP A 252 82.75 13.61 -85.05
C ASP A 252 83.78 12.85 -85.89
N GLN A 253 83.61 11.53 -86.07
CA GLN A 253 84.47 10.74 -86.96
C GLN A 253 84.39 11.23 -88.41
N THR A 254 83.19 11.54 -88.91
CA THR A 254 82.99 12.04 -90.27
C THR A 254 83.58 13.43 -90.44
N ASN A 255 83.47 14.30 -89.43
CA ASN A 255 84.09 15.62 -89.39
C ASN A 255 85.63 15.51 -89.43
N LEU A 256 86.23 14.59 -88.67
CA LEU A 256 87.67 14.32 -88.71
C LEU A 256 88.13 13.74 -90.05
N LEU A 257 87.36 12.81 -90.63
CA LEU A 257 87.63 12.25 -91.96
C LEU A 257 87.56 13.34 -93.05
N ALA A 258 86.54 14.20 -93.00
CA ALA A 258 86.36 15.32 -93.91
C ALA A 258 87.47 16.36 -93.75
N LEU A 259 87.91 16.65 -92.53
CA LEU A 259 89.06 17.53 -92.26
C LEU A 259 90.34 16.97 -92.87
N ASN A 260 90.62 15.68 -92.67
CA ASN A 260 91.78 15.02 -93.28
C ASN A 260 91.72 15.04 -94.82
N ALA A 261 90.54 14.82 -95.39
CA ALA A 261 90.32 14.91 -96.84
C ALA A 261 90.49 16.34 -97.37
N ALA A 262 90.02 17.36 -96.65
CA ALA A 262 90.20 18.77 -97.01
C ALA A 262 91.68 19.18 -96.97
N ILE A 263 92.43 18.71 -95.96
CA ILE A 263 93.88 18.92 -95.86
C ILE A 263 94.61 18.29 -97.06
N GLU A 264 94.29 17.04 -97.41
CA GLU A 264 94.95 16.37 -98.53
C GLU A 264 94.54 16.93 -99.90
N ALA A 265 93.29 17.39 -100.04
CA ALA A 265 92.81 18.10 -101.22
C ALA A 265 93.51 19.46 -101.41
N ALA A 266 93.76 20.19 -100.32
CA ALA A 266 94.57 21.42 -100.35
C ALA A 266 96.03 21.13 -100.74
N ARG A 267 96.57 19.98 -100.34
CA ARG A 267 97.93 19.52 -100.66
C ARG A 267 98.10 19.16 -102.14
N ALA A 268 97.05 18.70 -102.81
CA ALA A 268 97.02 18.36 -104.23
C ALA A 268 96.87 19.58 -105.19
N GLY A 269 96.72 20.81 -104.66
CA GLY A 269 96.67 22.04 -105.45
C GLY A 269 95.47 22.11 -106.41
N GLU A 270 95.67 22.59 -107.64
CA GLU A 270 94.61 22.76 -108.66
C GLU A 270 93.87 21.44 -108.98
N ALA A 271 94.54 20.28 -108.89
CA ALA A 271 93.92 18.97 -109.15
C ALA A 271 92.94 18.50 -108.05
N GLY A 272 93.09 19.02 -106.82
CA GLY A 272 92.28 18.65 -105.65
C GLY A 272 91.07 19.55 -105.39
N ARG A 273 90.89 20.62 -106.18
CA ARG A 273 89.91 21.69 -105.90
C ARG A 273 88.46 21.20 -105.84
N GLY A 274 88.07 20.24 -106.69
CA GLY A 274 86.75 19.62 -106.64
C GLY A 274 86.52 18.76 -105.38
N PHE A 275 87.57 18.06 -104.93
CA PHE A 275 87.54 17.26 -103.70
C PHE A 275 87.50 18.13 -102.44
N ALA A 276 88.20 19.28 -102.44
CA ALA A 276 88.19 20.22 -101.32
C ALA A 276 86.77 20.76 -101.05
N ILE A 277 86.01 21.09 -102.10
CA ILE A 277 84.62 21.57 -101.96
C ILE A 277 83.72 20.49 -101.35
N VAL A 278 83.86 19.24 -101.81
CA VAL A 278 83.08 18.11 -101.26
C VAL A 278 83.47 17.84 -99.81
N ALA A 279 84.76 17.90 -99.46
CA ALA A 279 85.23 17.71 -98.10
C ALA A 279 84.71 18.81 -97.15
N ASP A 280 84.71 20.07 -97.57
CA ASP A 280 84.13 21.18 -96.80
C ASP A 280 82.60 21.04 -96.64
N GLU A 281 81.89 20.56 -97.66
CA GLU A 281 80.45 20.29 -97.57
C GLU A 281 80.14 19.14 -96.60
N VAL A 282 80.92 18.05 -96.63
CA VAL A 282 80.80 16.93 -95.68
C VAL A 282 81.13 17.39 -94.25
N ARG A 283 82.12 18.27 -94.09
CA ARG A 283 82.47 18.86 -92.79
C ARG A 283 81.33 19.72 -92.23
N SER A 284 80.76 20.57 -93.08
CA SER A 284 79.58 21.39 -92.76
C SER A 284 78.37 20.52 -92.39
N LEU A 285 78.13 19.45 -93.15
CA LEU A 285 77.05 18.51 -92.86
C LEU A 285 77.27 17.78 -91.53
N SER A 286 78.49 17.34 -91.24
CA SER A 286 78.84 16.68 -89.97
C SER A 286 78.64 17.61 -88.77
N ALA A 287 79.01 18.89 -88.91
CA ALA A 287 78.76 19.91 -87.88
C ALA A 287 77.25 20.15 -87.65
N LYS A 288 76.44 20.17 -88.73
CA LYS A 288 74.98 20.25 -88.61
C LYS A 288 74.37 19.02 -87.93
N VAL A 289 74.91 17.83 -88.19
CA VAL A 289 74.48 16.59 -87.51
C VAL A 289 74.82 16.65 -86.01
N SER A 290 76.03 17.09 -85.65
CA SER A 290 76.45 17.27 -84.26
C SER A 290 75.56 18.29 -83.51
N ASP A 291 75.28 19.44 -84.12
CA ASP A 291 74.40 20.45 -83.53
C ASP A 291 72.96 19.92 -83.35
N ALA A 292 72.43 19.19 -84.34
CA ALA A 292 71.14 18.53 -84.23
C ALA A 292 71.11 17.46 -83.12
N THR A 293 72.16 16.65 -82.98
CA THR A 293 72.26 15.68 -81.88
C THR A 293 72.32 16.36 -80.51
N GLN A 294 73.02 17.49 -80.38
CA GLN A 294 73.07 18.27 -79.15
C GLN A 294 71.70 18.85 -78.78
N GLN A 295 70.97 19.38 -79.77
CA GLN A 295 69.60 19.88 -79.56
C GLN A 295 68.66 18.76 -79.10
N ILE A 296 68.72 17.57 -79.72
CA ILE A 296 67.91 16.42 -79.29
C ILE A 296 68.31 15.96 -77.88
N SER A 297 69.61 15.96 -77.55
CA SER A 297 70.10 15.63 -76.20
C SER A 297 69.55 16.59 -75.14
N ASN A 298 69.50 17.89 -75.44
CA ASN A 298 68.88 18.89 -74.56
C ASN A 298 67.37 18.64 -74.38
N PHE A 299 66.64 18.28 -75.45
CA PHE A 299 65.23 17.88 -75.34
C PHE A 299 65.04 16.64 -74.47
N LEU A 300 65.92 15.64 -74.57
CA LEU A 300 65.87 14.45 -73.72
C LEU A 300 66.14 14.77 -72.25
N ASN A 301 67.02 15.73 -71.93
CA ASN A 301 67.24 16.16 -70.54
C ASN A 301 66.00 16.84 -69.95
N GLN A 302 65.32 17.69 -70.73
CA GLN A 302 64.04 18.29 -70.32
C GLN A 302 62.96 17.22 -70.13
N MET A 303 62.88 16.26 -71.06
CA MET A 303 61.95 15.15 -70.98
C MET A 303 62.18 14.28 -69.74
N GLU A 304 63.43 13.96 -69.41
CA GLU A 304 63.81 13.21 -68.21
C GLU A 304 63.37 13.93 -66.92
N THR A 305 63.53 15.25 -66.86
CA THR A 305 63.06 16.06 -65.72
C THR A 305 61.54 15.92 -65.55
N LEU A 306 60.78 16.09 -66.64
CA LEU A 306 59.32 15.96 -66.63
C LEU A 306 58.87 14.53 -66.26
N VAL A 307 59.56 13.50 -66.75
CA VAL A 307 59.28 12.10 -66.44
C VAL A 307 59.55 11.81 -64.96
N SER A 308 60.63 12.33 -64.39
CA SER A 308 60.95 12.21 -62.96
C SER A 308 59.93 12.91 -62.07
N GLU A 309 59.51 14.13 -62.42
CA GLU A 309 58.45 14.86 -61.74
C GLU A 309 57.13 14.08 -61.79
N THR A 310 56.73 13.62 -62.98
CA THR A 310 55.50 12.82 -63.18
C THR A 310 55.53 11.51 -62.40
N HIS A 311 56.69 10.86 -62.29
CA HIS A 311 56.85 9.65 -61.48
C HIS A 311 56.66 9.95 -59.98
N THR A 312 57.23 11.04 -59.49
CA THR A 312 57.09 11.47 -58.10
C THR A 312 55.64 11.82 -57.76
N GLU A 313 54.94 12.56 -58.64
CA GLU A 313 53.51 12.84 -58.48
C GLU A 313 52.68 11.55 -58.48
N SER A 314 52.95 10.62 -59.39
CA SER A 314 52.27 9.33 -59.47
C SER A 314 52.43 8.50 -58.18
N THR A 315 53.64 8.43 -57.62
CA THR A 315 53.87 7.71 -56.34
C THR A 315 53.16 8.36 -55.16
N THR A 316 53.06 9.69 -55.14
CA THR A 316 52.30 10.44 -54.14
C THR A 316 50.81 10.13 -54.26
N LEU A 317 50.25 10.13 -55.48
CA LEU A 317 48.85 9.79 -55.73
C LEU A 317 48.51 8.34 -55.32
N ILE A 318 49.42 7.39 -55.53
CA ILE A 318 49.25 6.00 -55.07
C ILE A 318 49.16 5.94 -53.54
N THR A 319 50.02 6.70 -52.85
CA THR A 319 50.03 6.76 -51.38
C THR A 319 48.73 7.38 -50.85
N GLU A 320 48.27 8.49 -51.44
CA GLU A 320 47.00 9.12 -51.08
C GLU A 320 45.80 8.21 -51.36
N SER A 321 45.82 7.45 -52.47
CA SER A 321 44.79 6.46 -52.78
C SER A 321 44.72 5.36 -51.70
N SER A 322 45.88 4.89 -51.22
CA SER A 322 45.94 3.89 -50.13
C SER A 322 45.44 4.45 -48.79
N ASN A 323 45.77 5.71 -48.46
CA ASN A 323 45.24 6.38 -47.27
C ASN A 323 43.70 6.53 -47.34
N MET A 324 43.16 6.80 -48.53
CA MET A 324 41.73 6.90 -48.75
C MET A 324 41.03 5.54 -48.61
N GLU A 325 41.64 4.47 -49.12
CA GLU A 325 41.15 3.10 -48.94
C GLU A 325 41.04 2.73 -47.46
N GLN A 326 42.07 3.04 -46.65
CA GLN A 326 42.06 2.82 -45.21
C GLN A 326 40.97 3.65 -44.52
N SER A 327 40.80 4.92 -44.89
CA SER A 327 39.77 5.81 -44.33
C SER A 327 38.35 5.31 -44.61
N ILE A 328 38.11 4.77 -45.81
CA ILE A 328 36.83 4.16 -46.19
C ILE A 328 36.57 2.92 -45.32
N LYS A 329 37.58 2.07 -45.14
CA LYS A 329 37.48 0.85 -44.31
C LYS A 329 37.17 1.18 -42.85
N ASP A 330 37.85 2.17 -42.28
CA ASP A 330 37.62 2.61 -40.91
C ASP A 330 36.18 3.16 -40.74
N THR A 331 35.72 3.95 -41.71
CA THR A 331 34.34 4.49 -41.70
C THR A 331 33.31 3.38 -41.81
N SER A 332 33.54 2.37 -42.67
CA SER A 332 32.66 1.20 -42.81
C SER A 332 32.53 0.43 -41.50
N SER A 333 33.65 0.24 -40.78
CA SER A 333 33.64 -0.44 -39.46
C SER A 333 32.81 0.34 -38.42
N ILE A 334 32.90 1.67 -38.41
CA ILE A 334 32.07 2.51 -37.52
C ILE A 334 30.58 2.36 -37.84
N PHE A 335 30.22 2.30 -39.13
CA PHE A 335 28.83 2.11 -39.54
C PHE A 335 28.30 0.72 -39.20
N GLU A 336 29.12 -0.33 -39.27
CA GLU A 336 28.74 -1.67 -38.78
C GLU A 336 28.46 -1.67 -37.28
N LEU A 337 29.28 -0.99 -36.47
CA LEU A 337 29.02 -0.83 -35.04
C LEU A 337 27.71 -0.09 -34.78
N MET A 338 27.46 0.99 -35.51
CA MET A 338 26.24 1.78 -35.37
C MET A 338 24.97 0.98 -35.75
N ILE A 339 25.04 0.09 -36.74
CA ILE A 339 23.93 -0.83 -37.06
C ILE A 339 23.63 -1.74 -35.86
N ARG A 340 24.67 -2.31 -35.23
CA ARG A 340 24.50 -3.14 -34.04
C ARG A 340 23.91 -2.35 -32.88
N ASP A 341 24.38 -1.12 -32.64
CA ASP A 341 23.84 -0.25 -31.58
C ASP A 341 22.35 0.06 -31.82
N PHE A 342 21.93 0.22 -33.08
CA PHE A 342 20.51 0.38 -33.41
C PHE A 342 19.71 -0.90 -33.13
N GLU A 343 20.22 -2.08 -33.46
CA GLU A 343 19.54 -3.35 -33.15
C GLU A 343 19.40 -3.58 -31.63
N GLU A 344 20.43 -3.24 -30.86
CA GLU A 344 20.40 -3.27 -29.40
C GLU A 344 19.35 -2.28 -28.84
N ASN A 345 19.27 -1.07 -29.41
CA ASN A 345 18.24 -0.10 -29.03
C ASN A 345 16.82 -0.63 -29.29
N VAL A 346 16.53 -1.22 -30.46
CA VAL A 346 15.21 -1.80 -30.73
C VAL A 346 14.85 -2.88 -29.70
N THR A 347 15.81 -3.74 -29.37
CA THR A 347 15.63 -4.80 -28.37
C THR A 347 15.34 -4.21 -26.98
N ALA A 348 16.08 -3.18 -26.58
CA ALA A 348 15.88 -2.48 -25.31
C ALA A 348 14.49 -1.83 -25.22
N PHE A 349 14.02 -1.20 -26.30
CA PHE A 349 12.66 -0.65 -26.35
C PHE A 349 11.58 -1.73 -26.29
N GLY A 350 11.82 -2.92 -26.84
CA GLY A 350 10.93 -4.07 -26.68
C GLY A 350 10.71 -4.46 -25.21
N VAL A 351 11.78 -4.48 -24.41
CA VAL A 351 11.70 -4.77 -22.96
C VAL A 351 10.97 -3.66 -22.20
N ILE A 352 11.16 -2.39 -22.59
CA ILE A 352 10.42 -1.26 -22.02
C ILE A 352 8.92 -1.43 -22.30
N MET A 353 8.53 -1.80 -23.52
CA MET A 353 7.13 -2.01 -23.89
C MET A 353 6.49 -3.15 -23.10
N GLU A 354 7.20 -4.27 -22.89
CA GLU A 354 6.72 -5.36 -22.03
C GLU A 354 6.49 -4.91 -20.59
N SER A 355 7.43 -4.11 -20.06
CA SER A 355 7.31 -3.53 -18.71
C SER A 355 6.12 -2.58 -18.59
N VAL A 356 5.85 -1.80 -19.66
CA VAL A 356 4.68 -0.91 -19.73
C VAL A 356 3.38 -1.71 -19.72
N THR A 357 3.27 -2.78 -20.49
CA THR A 357 2.08 -3.66 -20.45
C THR A 357 1.87 -4.26 -19.06
N SER A 358 2.94 -4.67 -18.38
CA SER A 358 2.84 -5.13 -16.99
C SER A 358 2.33 -4.04 -16.04
N LEU A 359 2.81 -2.80 -16.20
CA LEU A 359 2.34 -1.64 -15.45
C LEU A 359 0.86 -1.33 -15.70
N GLU A 360 0.35 -1.49 -16.92
CA GLU A 360 -1.08 -1.31 -17.23
C GLU A 360 -1.96 -2.31 -16.47
N VAL A 361 -1.56 -3.59 -16.43
CA VAL A 361 -2.27 -4.61 -15.65
C VAL A 361 -2.27 -4.26 -14.16
N GLN A 362 -1.11 -3.83 -13.63
CA GLN A 362 -1.00 -3.41 -12.23
C GLN A 362 -1.85 -2.18 -11.91
N GLN A 363 -1.97 -1.23 -12.86
CA GLN A 363 -2.83 -0.06 -12.71
C GLN A 363 -4.31 -0.42 -12.67
N ASN A 364 -4.77 -1.31 -13.55
CA ASN A 364 -6.14 -1.80 -13.52
C ASN A 364 -6.47 -2.48 -12.18
N ASN A 365 -5.58 -3.33 -11.67
CA ASN A 365 -5.76 -3.93 -10.35
C ASN A 365 -5.82 -2.88 -9.23
N THR A 366 -5.04 -1.80 -9.34
CA THR A 366 -5.03 -0.71 -8.36
C THR A 366 -6.35 0.08 -8.40
N ALA A 367 -6.90 0.33 -9.59
CA ALA A 367 -8.23 0.93 -9.76
C ALA A 367 -9.33 0.05 -9.13
N ASP A 368 -9.28 -1.27 -9.35
CA ASP A 368 -10.23 -2.21 -8.78
C ASP A 368 -10.15 -2.22 -7.24
N PHE A 369 -8.94 -2.14 -6.67
CA PHE A 369 -8.78 -2.01 -5.22
C PHE A 369 -9.36 -0.71 -4.67
N ALA A 370 -9.15 0.42 -5.34
CA ALA A 370 -9.76 1.69 -4.95
C ALA A 370 -11.30 1.59 -4.99
N ALA A 371 -11.87 1.06 -6.07
CA ALA A 371 -13.32 0.82 -6.16
C ALA A 371 -13.82 -0.10 -5.02
N GLY A 372 -13.06 -1.14 -4.69
CA GLY A 372 -13.33 -2.04 -3.56
C GLY A 372 -13.31 -1.33 -2.20
N ILE A 373 -12.34 -0.46 -1.96
CA ILE A 373 -12.23 0.36 -0.74
C ILE A 373 -13.43 1.30 -0.60
N THR A 374 -13.83 1.95 -1.69
CA THR A 374 -14.99 2.86 -1.70
C THR A 374 -16.28 2.10 -1.40
N SER A 375 -16.46 0.92 -1.99
CA SER A 375 -17.59 0.03 -1.71
C SER A 375 -17.63 -0.40 -0.24
N LEU A 376 -16.48 -0.84 0.31
CA LEU A 376 -16.36 -1.24 1.70
C LEU A 376 -16.66 -0.07 2.66
N SER A 377 -16.20 1.14 2.34
CA SER A 377 -16.46 2.34 3.14
C SER A 377 -17.96 2.65 3.19
N ASN A 378 -18.68 2.48 2.08
CA ASN A 378 -20.14 2.64 2.05
C ASN A 378 -20.86 1.55 2.88
N ASP A 379 -20.41 0.28 2.82
CA ASP A 379 -20.97 -0.81 3.66
C ASP A 379 -20.73 -0.54 5.16
N ILE A 380 -19.54 -0.07 5.53
CA ILE A 380 -19.22 0.33 6.90
C ILE A 380 -20.18 1.45 7.34
N GLN A 381 -20.37 2.49 6.54
CA GLN A 381 -21.29 3.58 6.87
C GLN A 381 -22.74 3.09 7.07
N GLN A 382 -23.21 2.14 6.26
CA GLN A 382 -24.54 1.54 6.42
C GLN A 382 -24.64 0.72 7.72
N ARG A 383 -23.61 -0.07 8.05
CA ARG A 383 -23.57 -0.85 9.31
C ARG A 383 -23.49 0.05 10.55
N LEU A 384 -22.76 1.16 10.47
CA LEU A 384 -22.67 2.15 11.53
C LEU A 384 -24.02 2.82 11.80
N GLN A 385 -24.83 3.03 10.75
CA GLN A 385 -26.20 3.55 10.90
C GLN A 385 -27.07 2.58 11.71
N SER A 386 -27.07 1.30 11.33
CA SER A 386 -27.80 0.27 12.09
C SER A 386 -27.30 0.15 13.53
N THR A 387 -25.98 0.26 13.74
CA THR A 387 -25.38 0.24 15.08
C THR A 387 -25.85 1.43 15.93
N THR A 388 -25.95 2.62 15.32
CA THR A 388 -26.47 3.82 15.98
C THR A 388 -27.92 3.65 16.43
N GLU A 389 -28.76 3.08 15.57
CA GLU A 389 -30.17 2.79 15.89
C GLU A 389 -30.29 1.80 17.07
N GLN A 390 -29.48 0.74 17.05
CA GLN A 390 -29.46 -0.26 18.13
C GLN A 390 -28.94 0.33 19.45
N ALA A 391 -27.87 1.12 19.41
CA ALA A 391 -27.34 1.81 20.59
C ALA A 391 -28.35 2.79 21.19
N SER A 392 -29.07 3.54 20.34
CA SER A 392 -30.14 4.46 20.78
C SER A 392 -31.30 3.72 21.45
N LYS A 393 -31.72 2.57 20.90
CA LYS A 393 -32.74 1.72 21.50
C LYS A 393 -32.29 1.15 22.85
N ALA A 394 -31.07 0.62 22.91
CA ALA A 394 -30.50 0.07 24.15
C ALA A 394 -30.35 1.14 25.24
N GLN A 395 -29.89 2.34 24.86
CA GLN A 395 -29.81 3.50 25.74
C GLN A 395 -31.18 3.89 26.31
N SER A 396 -32.21 3.92 25.46
CA SER A 396 -33.58 4.25 25.87
C SER A 396 -34.15 3.20 26.85
N MET A 397 -33.90 1.91 26.59
CA MET A 397 -34.30 0.83 27.48
C MET A 397 -33.60 0.90 28.84
N ALA A 398 -32.28 1.08 28.85
CA ALA A 398 -31.49 1.23 30.07
C ALA A 398 -31.94 2.44 30.90
N SER A 399 -32.17 3.59 30.26
CA SER A 399 -32.68 4.79 30.93
C SER A 399 -34.09 4.58 31.50
N SER A 400 -34.98 3.88 30.79
CA SER A 400 -36.31 3.52 31.28
C SER A 400 -36.23 2.61 32.52
N THR A 401 -35.38 1.58 32.49
CA THR A 401 -35.14 0.71 33.65
C THR A 401 -34.57 1.49 34.82
N GLN A 402 -33.58 2.36 34.59
CA GLN A 402 -33.01 3.20 35.65
C GLN A 402 -34.07 4.11 36.28
N LYS A 403 -34.93 4.76 35.46
CA LYS A 403 -36.01 5.62 35.94
C LYS A 403 -37.07 4.83 36.71
N GLY A 404 -37.45 3.65 36.22
CA GLY A 404 -38.46 2.80 36.86
C GLY A 404 -37.99 2.20 38.20
N LEU A 405 -36.68 1.93 38.31
CA LEU A 405 -36.09 1.37 39.53
C LEU A 405 -35.58 2.43 40.51
N GLY A 406 -35.33 3.66 40.06
CA GLY A 406 -34.80 4.74 40.91
C GLY A 406 -35.63 4.98 42.17
N GLN A 407 -36.96 4.87 42.05
CA GLN A 407 -37.90 5.01 43.17
C GLN A 407 -37.75 3.95 44.29
N PHE A 408 -36.99 2.88 44.06
CA PHE A 408 -36.76 1.79 45.04
C PHE A 408 -35.32 1.76 45.57
N VAL A 409 -34.43 2.60 45.03
CA VAL A 409 -32.98 2.60 45.33
C VAL A 409 -32.55 3.88 46.05
N GLU A 410 -33.26 5.00 45.81
CA GLU A 410 -33.22 6.21 46.65
C GLU A 410 -33.93 5.98 47.98
#